data_AF-A0A645F9Z8-F1
#
_entry.id   AF-A0A645F9Z8-F1
#
_cell.length_a   1.000
_cell.length_b   1.000
_cell.length_c   1.000
_cell.angle_alpha   90.00
_cell.angle_beta   90.00
_cell.angle_gamma   90.00
#
_symmetry.space_group_name_H-M   'P 1'
#
loop_
_entity.id
_entity.type
_entity.pdbx_description
1 polymer ?
#
loop_
_entity_poly.entity_id
_entity_poly.type
_entity_poly.pdbx_seq_one_letter_code
_entity_poly.pdbx_strand_id
1 'polypeptide(L)'
;MVSCFLLSVEDSTEGISYAVSSANHLSKIGGGVALNLSKLRAKGESIKDIEGVAGGVIGVAKMLEQSFSYFNQMGARQGSGAVYLSVFHPDFENFLDTKKINADEKIRLASLSLGAIIPDKFMELAEKNEEAYAFYPNSVYKKYKVNLDDISMDDWYDKLSQDNDIKKKTINPNICRTDNLVKMKRKLSLIVESWIRKSKI
;
A
#
# COMPACT_ATOMS: atom_id res chain seq x y z
N MET A 1 -27.37 3.77 5.61
CA MET A 1 -26.75 3.10 4.44
C MET A 1 -25.24 3.19 4.60
N VAL A 2 -24.51 2.10 4.41
CA VAL A 2 -23.04 2.04 4.57
C VAL A 2 -22.41 2.08 3.18
N SER A 3 -21.43 2.96 2.98
CA SER A 3 -20.79 3.21 1.68
C SER A 3 -19.27 3.17 1.74
N CYS A 4 -18.66 2.88 2.90
CA CYS A 4 -17.22 2.89 3.10
C CYS A 4 -16.78 1.53 3.61
N PHE A 5 -15.82 0.91 2.92
CA PHE A 5 -15.36 -0.44 3.22
C PHE A 5 -13.84 -0.50 3.25
N LEU A 6 -13.31 -1.26 4.19
CA LEU A 6 -11.90 -1.59 4.29
C LEU A 6 -11.74 -3.09 4.07
N LEU A 7 -10.89 -3.47 3.14
CA LEU A 7 -10.57 -4.85 2.81
C LEU A 7 -9.09 -5.10 3.06
N SER A 8 -8.77 -6.26 3.63
CA SER A 8 -7.40 -6.77 3.70
C SER A 8 -7.17 -7.75 2.56
N VAL A 9 -5.98 -7.72 1.97
CA VAL A 9 -5.60 -8.64 0.87
C VAL A 9 -4.62 -9.67 1.41
N GLU A 10 -4.93 -10.95 1.22
CA GLU A 10 -4.04 -12.05 1.60
C GLU A 10 -3.00 -12.33 0.50
N ASP A 11 -1.79 -12.76 0.88
CA ASP A 11 -0.67 -13.03 -0.03
C ASP A 11 -0.81 -14.37 -0.78
N SER A 12 -1.87 -14.49 -1.57
CA SER A 12 -2.15 -15.62 -2.45
C SER A 12 -2.90 -15.15 -3.70
N THR A 13 -2.84 -15.92 -4.77
CA THR A 13 -3.59 -15.61 -5.99
C THR A 13 -5.10 -15.57 -5.70
N GLU A 14 -5.58 -16.52 -4.91
CA GLU A 14 -6.97 -16.62 -4.49
C GLU A 14 -7.38 -15.42 -3.62
N GLY A 15 -6.52 -15.01 -2.68
CA GLY A 15 -6.74 -13.85 -1.83
C GLY A 15 -6.82 -12.54 -2.63
N ILE A 16 -5.92 -12.35 -3.59
CA ILE A 16 -5.94 -11.21 -4.50
C ILE A 16 -7.21 -11.21 -5.35
N SER A 17 -7.56 -12.33 -5.97
CA SER A 17 -8.77 -12.45 -6.80
C SER A 17 -10.05 -12.20 -5.99
N TYR A 18 -10.12 -12.73 -4.77
CA TYR A 18 -11.25 -12.51 -3.86
C TYR A 18 -11.39 -11.04 -3.46
N ALA A 19 -10.28 -10.38 -3.12
CA ALA A 19 -10.28 -8.96 -2.77
C ALA A 19 -10.73 -8.07 -3.95
N VAL A 20 -10.26 -8.37 -5.16
CA VAL A 20 -10.69 -7.67 -6.38
C VAL A 20 -12.19 -7.89 -6.65
N SER A 21 -12.67 -9.13 -6.57
CA SER A 21 -14.09 -9.44 -6.76
C SER A 21 -14.96 -8.70 -5.73
N SER A 22 -14.56 -8.72 -4.46
CA SER A 22 -15.25 -8.01 -3.39
C SER A 22 -15.27 -6.50 -3.63
N ALA A 23 -14.13 -5.92 -4.01
CA ALA A 23 -14.03 -4.50 -4.37
C ALA A 23 -14.96 -4.13 -5.53
N ASN A 24 -15.11 -5.01 -6.53
CA ASN A 24 -15.99 -4.79 -7.68
C ASN A 24 -17.46 -4.78 -7.30
N HIS A 25 -17.89 -5.72 -6.45
CA HIS A 25 -19.25 -5.77 -5.94
C HIS A 25 -19.61 -4.51 -5.13
N LEU A 26 -18.68 -4.05 -4.29
CA LEU A 26 -18.84 -2.83 -3.49
C LEU A 26 -18.80 -1.56 -4.34
N SER A 27 -17.95 -1.52 -5.37
CA SER A 27 -17.87 -0.39 -6.31
C SER A 27 -19.15 -0.26 -7.15
N LYS A 28 -19.74 -1.39 -7.58
CA LYS A 28 -21.02 -1.42 -8.32
C LYS A 28 -22.16 -0.72 -7.56
N ILE A 29 -22.20 -0.86 -6.23
CA ILE A 29 -23.23 -0.23 -5.38
C ILE A 29 -22.88 1.22 -5.00
N GLY A 30 -21.80 1.79 -5.56
CA GLY A 30 -21.34 3.15 -5.27
C GLY A 30 -20.56 3.28 -3.96
N GLY A 31 -20.04 2.18 -3.42
CA GLY A 31 -19.18 2.19 -2.24
C GLY A 31 -17.75 2.60 -2.55
N GLY A 32 -17.13 3.37 -1.64
CA GLY A 32 -15.69 3.63 -1.63
C GLY A 32 -14.96 2.47 -0.92
N VAL A 33 -13.95 1.91 -1.58
CA VAL A 33 -13.24 0.72 -1.07
C VAL A 33 -11.77 1.05 -0.82
N ALA A 34 -11.31 0.85 0.40
CA ALA A 34 -9.90 0.91 0.76
C ALA A 34 -9.33 -0.51 0.88
N LEU A 35 -8.15 -0.77 0.31
CA LEU A 35 -7.46 -2.05 0.41
C LEU A 35 -6.11 -1.89 1.10
N ASN A 36 -5.83 -2.74 2.08
CA ASN A 36 -4.49 -2.87 2.65
C ASN A 36 -3.68 -3.90 1.85
N LEU A 37 -2.56 -3.47 1.28
CA LEU A 37 -1.66 -4.31 0.48
C LEU A 37 -0.37 -4.69 1.23
N SER A 38 -0.24 -4.33 2.51
CA SER A 38 1.00 -4.53 3.28
C SER A 38 1.35 -6.01 3.52
N LYS A 39 0.38 -6.92 3.39
CA LYS A 39 0.60 -8.37 3.46
C LYS A 39 1.21 -8.95 2.18
N LEU A 40 1.02 -8.30 1.04
CA LEU A 40 1.50 -8.81 -0.24
C LEU A 40 3.03 -8.87 -0.26
N ARG A 41 3.58 -9.92 -0.86
CA ARG A 41 5.02 -10.00 -1.10
C ARG A 41 5.51 -8.88 -2.04
N ALA A 42 6.72 -8.44 -1.79
CA ALA A 42 7.35 -7.37 -2.55
C ALA A 42 7.84 -7.83 -3.92
N LYS A 43 8.17 -6.85 -4.78
CA LYS A 43 8.78 -7.12 -6.09
C LYS A 43 10.09 -7.90 -5.94
N GLY A 44 10.25 -8.95 -6.74
CA GLY A 44 11.47 -9.77 -6.75
C GLY A 44 11.59 -10.76 -5.60
N GLU A 45 10.53 -10.98 -4.82
CA GLU A 45 10.45 -12.12 -3.88
C GLU A 45 10.23 -13.47 -4.59
N SER A 46 10.46 -14.54 -3.84
CA SER A 46 10.33 -15.90 -4.34
C SER A 46 8.86 -16.35 -4.49
N ILE A 47 8.59 -17.12 -5.54
CA ILE A 47 7.33 -17.84 -5.75
C ILE A 47 7.67 -19.30 -5.99
N LYS A 48 7.16 -20.21 -5.14
CA LYS A 48 7.40 -21.66 -5.25
C LYS A 48 8.88 -21.99 -5.54
N ASP A 49 9.78 -21.37 -4.77
CA ASP A 49 11.23 -21.56 -4.83
C ASP A 49 11.96 -20.96 -6.04
N ILE A 50 11.27 -20.23 -6.91
CA ILE A 50 11.90 -19.43 -7.97
C ILE A 50 12.10 -18.01 -7.44
N GLU A 51 13.36 -17.60 -7.28
CA GLU A 51 13.72 -16.26 -6.81
C GLU A 51 13.51 -15.18 -7.90
N GLY A 52 13.14 -13.96 -7.49
CA GLY A 52 13.08 -12.81 -8.40
C GLY A 52 11.81 -12.68 -9.25
N VAL A 53 10.80 -13.51 -9.04
CA VAL A 53 9.63 -13.60 -9.95
C VAL A 53 8.44 -12.74 -9.49
N ALA A 54 8.35 -12.36 -8.21
CA ALA A 54 7.18 -11.65 -7.71
C ALA A 54 6.99 -10.27 -8.38
N GLY A 55 5.76 -10.01 -8.82
CA GLY A 55 5.36 -8.75 -9.49
C GLY A 55 5.21 -7.55 -8.55
N GLY A 56 5.16 -7.79 -7.22
CA GLY A 56 5.06 -6.76 -6.19
C GLY A 56 3.69 -6.08 -6.11
N VAL A 57 3.62 -5.05 -5.26
CA VAL A 57 2.37 -4.38 -4.89
C VAL A 57 1.78 -3.53 -6.03
N ILE A 58 2.63 -2.92 -6.85
CA ILE A 58 2.23 -2.00 -7.93
C ILE A 58 1.35 -2.69 -8.97
N GLY A 59 1.67 -3.94 -9.33
CA GLY A 59 0.87 -4.69 -10.30
C GLY A 59 -0.57 -4.91 -9.83
N VAL A 60 -0.74 -5.24 -8.54
CA VAL A 60 -2.06 -5.42 -7.93
C VAL A 60 -2.81 -4.08 -7.82
N ALA A 61 -2.11 -3.01 -7.43
CA ALA A 61 -2.71 -1.67 -7.38
C ALA A 61 -3.20 -1.21 -8.77
N LYS A 62 -2.44 -1.49 -9.84
CA LYS A 62 -2.83 -1.16 -11.22
C LYS A 62 -4.06 -1.95 -11.68
N MET A 63 -4.11 -3.24 -11.34
CA MET A 63 -5.29 -4.07 -11.60
C MET A 63 -6.53 -3.54 -10.89
N LEU A 64 -6.42 -3.16 -9.61
CA LEU A 64 -7.51 -2.55 -8.84
C LEU A 64 -8.00 -1.24 -9.46
N GLU A 65 -7.09 -0.37 -9.91
CA GLU A 65 -7.43 0.88 -10.60
C GLU A 65 -8.29 0.64 -11.84
N GLN A 66 -7.90 -0.30 -12.70
CA GLN A 66 -8.66 -0.64 -13.89
C GLN A 66 -10.03 -1.22 -13.54
N SER A 67 -10.09 -2.03 -12.48
CA SER A 67 -11.32 -2.62 -11.98
C SER A 67 -12.31 -1.55 -11.50
N PHE A 68 -11.88 -0.58 -10.70
CA PHE A 68 -12.75 0.51 -10.22
C PHE A 68 -13.26 1.43 -11.33
N SER A 69 -12.45 1.64 -12.38
CA SER A 69 -12.87 2.39 -13.57
C SER A 69 -14.01 1.69 -14.31
N TYR A 70 -13.94 0.36 -14.41
CA TYR A 70 -14.93 -0.47 -15.08
C TYR A 70 -16.23 -0.63 -14.28
N PHE A 71 -16.11 -1.01 -13.00
CA PHE A 71 -17.24 -1.24 -12.11
C PHE A 71 -17.71 0.05 -11.45
N ASN A 72 -18.23 0.97 -12.26
CA ASN A 72 -18.79 2.23 -11.80
C ASN A 72 -20.30 2.14 -11.53
N GLN A 73 -20.85 3.16 -10.86
CA GLN A 73 -22.28 3.23 -10.51
C GLN A 73 -23.14 3.59 -11.74
N MET A 74 -23.19 2.70 -12.74
CA MET A 74 -23.95 2.88 -13.99
C MET A 74 -23.71 4.25 -14.65
N GLY A 75 -22.46 4.71 -14.67
CA GLY A 75 -22.06 5.99 -15.25
C GLY A 75 -22.30 7.24 -14.40
N ALA A 76 -22.93 7.14 -13.22
CA ALA A 76 -23.19 8.31 -12.37
C ALA A 76 -21.93 8.82 -11.66
N ARG A 77 -21.06 7.91 -11.19
CA ARG A 77 -19.79 8.23 -10.50
C ARG A 77 -18.73 7.19 -10.83
N GLN A 78 -17.51 7.67 -11.10
CA GLN A 78 -16.32 6.82 -11.20
C GLN A 78 -16.09 6.11 -9.86
N GLY A 79 -15.76 4.81 -9.90
CA GLY A 79 -15.42 4.05 -8.70
C GLY A 79 -14.27 4.71 -7.94
N SER A 80 -14.38 4.80 -6.62
CA SER A 80 -13.36 5.42 -5.77
C SER A 80 -12.69 4.34 -4.93
N GLY A 81 -11.38 4.19 -5.13
CA GLY A 81 -10.56 3.23 -4.40
C GLY A 81 -9.40 3.93 -3.68
N ALA A 82 -9.02 3.39 -2.52
CA ALA A 82 -7.80 3.74 -1.83
C ALA A 82 -6.95 2.49 -1.57
N VAL A 83 -5.63 2.65 -1.61
CA VAL A 83 -4.69 1.58 -1.29
C VAL A 83 -3.76 2.06 -0.19
N TYR A 84 -3.59 1.24 0.84
CA TYR A 84 -2.71 1.48 1.96
C TYR A 84 -1.50 0.54 1.91
N LEU A 85 -0.34 1.10 2.22
CA LEU A 85 0.91 0.35 2.32
C LEU A 85 1.73 0.85 3.51
N SER A 86 2.32 -0.07 4.27
CA SER A 86 3.25 0.24 5.35
C SER A 86 4.57 0.81 4.84
N VAL A 87 5.14 1.78 5.56
CA VAL A 87 6.45 2.39 5.24
C VAL A 87 7.61 1.41 5.31
N PHE A 88 7.47 0.37 6.14
CA PHE A 88 8.48 -0.69 6.27
C PHE A 88 8.38 -1.74 5.15
N HIS A 89 7.47 -1.56 4.19
CA HIS A 89 7.40 -2.38 3.00
C HIS A 89 8.43 -1.91 1.95
N PRO A 90 9.24 -2.79 1.34
CA PRO A 90 10.32 -2.39 0.43
C PRO A 90 9.83 -1.73 -0.87
N ASP A 91 8.60 -2.03 -1.30
CA ASP A 91 7.95 -1.35 -2.44
C ASP A 91 7.38 0.04 -2.10
N PHE A 92 7.48 0.53 -0.86
CA PHE A 92 6.85 1.80 -0.46
C PHE A 92 7.33 3.02 -1.27
N GLU A 93 8.64 3.09 -1.54
CA GLU A 93 9.23 4.14 -2.37
C GLU A 93 8.69 4.10 -3.80
N ASN A 94 8.67 2.91 -4.42
CA ASN A 94 8.11 2.73 -5.76
C ASN A 94 6.60 3.03 -5.79
N PHE A 95 5.90 2.73 -4.69
CA PHE A 95 4.48 3.00 -4.51
C PHE A 95 4.18 4.51 -4.50
N LEU A 96 4.99 5.32 -3.80
CA LEU A 96 4.88 6.78 -3.85
C LEU A 96 5.17 7.34 -5.25
N ASP A 97 6.12 6.72 -5.95
CA ASP A 97 6.54 7.13 -7.29
C ASP A 97 5.43 6.96 -8.34
N THR A 98 4.46 6.07 -8.11
CA THR A 98 3.30 5.89 -9.00
C THR A 98 2.44 7.15 -9.16
N LYS A 99 2.52 8.11 -8.23
CA LYS A 99 1.78 9.37 -8.28
C LYS A 99 2.59 10.55 -8.83
N LYS A 100 3.87 10.37 -9.12
CA LYS A 100 4.69 11.41 -9.74
C LYS A 100 4.16 11.70 -11.16
N ILE A 101 4.16 12.99 -11.55
CA ILE A 101 3.65 13.44 -12.86
C ILE A 101 4.48 12.83 -14.00
N ASN A 102 5.78 12.64 -13.77
CA ASN A 102 6.74 12.09 -14.74
C ASN A 102 6.88 10.56 -14.65
N ALA A 103 5.99 9.87 -13.94
CA ALA A 103 6.03 8.41 -13.88
C ALA A 103 5.64 7.79 -15.24
N ASP A 104 6.25 6.66 -15.57
CA ASP A 104 5.87 5.84 -16.73
C ASP A 104 4.38 5.48 -16.64
N GLU A 105 3.65 5.60 -17.74
CA GLU A 105 2.20 5.41 -17.82
C GLU A 105 1.78 4.00 -17.37
N LYS A 106 2.65 3.00 -17.55
CA LYS A 106 2.42 1.62 -17.10
C LYS A 106 2.35 1.50 -15.57
N ILE A 107 3.09 2.34 -14.84
CA ILE A 107 3.22 2.30 -13.38
C ILE A 107 2.35 3.38 -12.73
N ARG A 108 1.99 4.42 -13.47
CA ARG A 108 1.22 5.56 -12.97
C ARG A 108 -0.18 5.13 -12.53
N LEU A 109 -0.56 5.51 -11.32
CA LEU A 109 -1.92 5.35 -10.79
C LEU A 109 -2.62 6.72 -10.87
N ALA A 110 -3.59 6.87 -11.77
CA ALA A 110 -4.33 8.10 -11.97
C ALA A 110 -5.48 8.29 -10.97
N SER A 111 -6.37 7.31 -10.84
CA SER A 111 -7.63 7.44 -10.09
C SER A 111 -7.56 6.92 -8.66
N LEU A 112 -6.66 5.97 -8.39
CA LEU A 112 -6.53 5.32 -7.08
C LEU A 112 -5.92 6.25 -6.04
N SER A 113 -6.51 6.37 -4.85
CA SER A 113 -5.92 7.12 -3.74
C SER A 113 -4.84 6.29 -3.04
N LEU A 114 -3.76 6.93 -2.57
CA LEU A 114 -2.70 6.25 -1.83
C LEU A 114 -2.75 6.65 -0.36
N GLY A 115 -2.53 5.67 0.51
CA GLY A 115 -2.35 5.84 1.95
C GLY A 115 -1.05 5.18 2.40
N ALA A 116 -0.41 5.79 3.40
CA ALA A 116 0.79 5.27 4.04
C ALA A 116 0.47 4.92 5.49
N ILE A 117 0.91 3.75 5.95
CA ILE A 117 0.84 3.38 7.37
C ILE A 117 2.23 3.62 7.96
N ILE A 118 2.31 4.54 8.92
CA ILE A 118 3.56 5.03 9.50
C ILE A 118 3.53 4.71 11.00
N PRO A 119 4.29 3.71 11.48
CA PRO A 119 4.48 3.46 12.91
C PRO A 119 5.35 4.54 13.58
N ASP A 120 5.24 4.66 14.90
CA ASP A 120 5.97 5.68 15.66
C ASP A 120 7.49 5.49 15.56
N LYS A 121 7.97 4.24 15.54
CA LYS A 121 9.39 3.91 15.34
C LYS A 121 9.97 4.51 14.06
N PHE A 122 9.18 4.58 12.99
CA PHE A 122 9.64 5.20 11.74
C PHE A 122 9.86 6.72 11.91
N MET A 123 8.99 7.38 12.68
CA MET A 123 9.12 8.80 13.00
C MET A 123 10.34 9.07 13.87
N GLU A 124 10.60 8.22 14.88
CA GLU A 124 11.81 8.32 15.71
C GLU A 124 13.11 8.21 14.89
N LEU A 125 13.17 7.24 13.97
CA LEU A 125 14.31 7.04 13.07
C LEU A 125 14.52 8.25 12.15
N ALA A 126 13.44 8.85 11.67
CA ALA A 126 13.48 10.08 10.86
C ALA A 126 13.96 11.30 11.65
N GLU A 127 13.57 11.44 12.91
CA GLU A 127 14.04 12.54 13.77
C GLU A 127 15.54 12.44 14.06
N LYS A 128 16.06 11.22 14.24
CA LYS A 128 17.48 10.96 14.47
C LYS A 128 18.36 11.01 13.21
N ASN A 129 17.75 11.15 12.02
CA ASN A 129 18.44 11.00 10.72
C ASN A 129 19.20 9.66 10.58
N GLU A 130 18.68 8.60 11.18
CA GLU A 130 19.25 7.26 11.06
C GLU A 130 18.73 6.55 9.80
N GLU A 131 19.49 5.61 9.25
CA GLU A 131 18.99 4.76 8.17
C GLU A 131 17.99 3.76 8.72
N ALA A 132 16.88 3.53 8.01
CA ALA A 132 15.92 2.50 8.37
C ALA A 132 15.98 1.32 7.43
N TYR A 133 15.40 0.20 7.85
CA TYR A 133 15.29 -1.01 7.04
C TYR A 133 13.83 -1.30 6.71
N ALA A 134 13.57 -1.53 5.42
CA ALA A 134 12.35 -2.16 4.95
C ALA A 134 12.54 -3.68 4.90
N PHE A 135 11.49 -4.42 5.26
CA PHE A 135 11.51 -5.87 5.41
C PHE A 135 10.67 -6.53 4.33
N TYR A 136 11.20 -7.58 3.70
CA TYR A 136 10.49 -8.34 2.70
C TYR A 136 9.43 -9.26 3.38
N PRO A 137 8.12 -9.06 3.14
CA PRO A 137 7.06 -9.75 3.90
C PRO A 137 7.16 -11.28 3.83
N ASN A 138 7.48 -11.86 2.68
CA ASN A 138 7.54 -13.31 2.54
C ASN A 138 8.80 -13.91 3.20
N SER A 139 9.93 -13.19 3.27
CA SER A 139 11.06 -13.58 4.12
C SER A 139 10.68 -13.64 5.61
N VAL A 140 9.94 -12.63 6.10
CA VAL A 140 9.46 -12.59 7.50
C VAL A 140 8.47 -13.74 7.75
N TYR A 141 7.52 -13.94 6.84
CA TYR A 141 6.52 -15.01 6.94
C TYR A 141 7.15 -16.41 6.94
N LYS A 142 8.19 -16.67 6.14
CA LYS A 142 8.88 -17.97 6.13
C LYS A 142 9.47 -18.32 7.48
N LYS A 143 10.10 -17.35 8.17
CA LYS A 143 10.79 -17.55 9.45
C LYS A 143 9.85 -17.54 10.65
N TYR A 144 9.01 -16.51 10.77
CA TYR A 144 8.18 -16.29 11.95
C TYR A 144 6.74 -16.76 11.81
N LYS A 145 6.30 -17.14 10.59
CA LYS A 145 4.92 -17.56 10.30
C LYS A 145 3.86 -16.51 10.67
N VAL A 146 4.27 -15.25 10.72
CA VAL A 146 3.41 -14.07 10.96
C VAL A 146 3.55 -13.11 9.80
N ASN A 147 2.47 -12.42 9.44
CA ASN A 147 2.52 -11.39 8.41
C ASN A 147 3.13 -10.10 8.98
N LEU A 148 3.77 -9.33 8.10
CA LEU A 148 4.35 -8.03 8.46
C LEU A 148 3.28 -7.03 8.97
N ASP A 149 2.06 -7.16 8.47
CA ASP A 149 0.93 -6.28 8.81
C ASP A 149 0.27 -6.65 10.15
N ASP A 150 0.45 -7.89 10.62
CA ASP A 150 -0.15 -8.38 11.86
C ASP A 150 0.74 -8.11 13.09
N ILE A 151 1.95 -7.59 12.90
CA ILE A 151 2.92 -7.30 13.97
C ILE A 151 3.04 -5.80 14.24
N SER A 152 3.23 -5.45 15.51
CA SER A 152 3.61 -4.09 15.90
C SER A 152 5.08 -3.84 15.55
N MET A 153 5.30 -2.95 14.58
CA MET A 153 6.65 -2.59 14.17
C MET A 153 7.44 -1.88 15.27
N ASP A 154 6.77 -1.20 16.20
CA ASP A 154 7.46 -0.48 17.27
C ASP A 154 8.22 -1.46 18.19
N ASP A 155 7.67 -2.65 18.42
CA ASP A 155 8.30 -3.69 19.23
C ASP A 155 9.21 -4.62 18.41
N TRP A 156 8.83 -4.90 17.16
CA TRP A 156 9.51 -5.89 16.34
C TRP A 156 10.67 -5.34 15.51
N TYR A 157 10.76 -4.03 15.31
CA TYR A 157 11.75 -3.43 14.42
C TYR A 157 13.18 -3.83 14.79
N ASP A 158 13.55 -3.71 16.06
CA ASP A 158 14.92 -4.00 16.51
C ASP A 158 15.25 -5.49 16.35
N LYS A 159 14.26 -6.37 16.61
CA LYS A 159 14.39 -7.82 16.42
C LYS A 159 14.58 -8.19 14.95
N LEU A 160 13.77 -7.62 14.06
CA LEU A 160 13.89 -7.87 12.62
C LEU A 160 15.16 -7.25 12.04
N SER A 161 15.57 -6.09 12.55
CA SER A 161 16.79 -5.39 12.13
C SER A 161 18.05 -6.17 12.47
N GLN A 162 18.10 -6.90 13.59
CA GLN A 162 19.25 -7.73 13.98
C GLN A 162 19.29 -9.09 13.28
N ASP A 163 18.19 -9.53 12.66
CA ASP A 163 18.06 -10.87 12.11
C ASP A 163 18.69 -11.00 10.70
N ASN A 164 19.81 -11.70 10.57
CA ASN A 164 20.54 -11.82 9.30
C ASN A 164 19.85 -12.72 8.26
N ASP A 165 18.89 -13.56 8.66
CA ASP A 165 18.21 -14.48 7.73
C ASP A 165 17.10 -13.78 6.93
N ILE A 166 16.71 -12.56 7.32
CA ILE A 166 15.65 -11.81 6.68
C ILE A 166 16.25 -10.90 5.61
N LYS A 167 15.70 -10.96 4.40
CA LYS A 167 16.04 -10.00 3.35
C LYS A 167 15.55 -8.61 3.76
N LYS A 168 16.43 -7.62 3.66
CA LYS A 168 16.17 -6.22 4.03
C LYS A 168 16.55 -5.30 2.88
N LYS A 169 15.92 -4.14 2.82
CA LYS A 169 16.31 -3.03 1.93
C LYS A 169 16.55 -1.80 2.80
N THR A 170 17.72 -1.18 2.69
CA THR A 170 17.97 0.12 3.34
C THR A 170 17.07 1.17 2.71
N ILE A 171 16.38 1.93 3.56
CA ILE A 171 15.51 3.03 3.19
C ILE A 171 15.92 4.28 3.97
N ASN A 172 15.78 5.44 3.33
CA ASN A 172 16.02 6.70 4.00
C ASN A 172 14.70 7.20 4.62
N PRO A 173 14.58 7.30 5.96
CA PRO A 173 13.35 7.78 6.62
C PRO A 173 12.99 9.21 6.24
N ASN A 174 13.98 10.01 5.81
CA ASN A 174 13.75 11.35 5.31
C ASN A 174 12.97 11.39 4.01
N ILE A 175 12.73 10.26 3.33
CA ILE A 175 11.84 10.22 2.15
C ILE A 175 10.43 10.71 2.48
N CYS A 176 10.00 10.59 3.74
CA CYS A 176 8.75 11.17 4.22
C CYS A 176 8.83 12.66 4.54
N ARG A 177 10.05 13.22 4.65
CA ARG A 177 10.32 14.63 4.97
C ARG A 177 10.59 15.45 3.72
N THR A 178 11.30 14.89 2.74
CA THR A 178 11.69 15.57 1.50
C THR A 178 10.52 15.67 0.51
N ASP A 179 10.04 16.90 0.34
CA ASP A 179 9.27 17.49 -0.78
C ASP A 179 7.94 16.86 -1.24
N ASN A 180 7.74 15.55 -1.21
CA ASN A 180 6.52 14.91 -1.71
C ASN A 180 5.45 14.79 -0.64
N LEU A 181 5.80 14.54 0.63
CA LEU A 181 4.83 14.41 1.72
C LEU A 181 4.37 15.74 2.31
N VAL A 182 5.13 16.84 2.19
CA VAL A 182 4.64 18.20 2.53
C VAL A 182 3.64 18.69 1.47
N LYS A 183 3.88 18.39 0.19
CA LYS A 183 2.91 18.61 -0.88
C LYS A 183 1.70 17.67 -0.75
N MET A 184 1.90 16.41 -0.37
CA MET A 184 0.83 15.47 -0.06
C MET A 184 0.08 15.81 1.23
N LYS A 185 0.65 16.39 2.29
CA LYS A 185 -0.10 16.81 3.49
C LYS A 185 -1.08 17.93 3.17
N ARG A 186 -0.65 18.91 2.35
CA ARG A 186 -1.55 19.93 1.79
C ARG A 186 -2.63 19.29 0.91
N LYS A 187 -2.28 18.31 0.07
CA LYS A 187 -3.22 17.65 -0.84
C LYS A 187 -4.13 16.60 -0.16
N LEU A 188 -3.68 15.90 0.88
CA LEU A 188 -4.42 14.91 1.67
C LEU A 188 -5.41 15.63 2.59
N SER A 189 -5.03 16.75 3.23
CA SER A 189 -6.04 17.55 3.95
C SER A 189 -7.13 18.04 3.00
N LEU A 190 -6.76 18.49 1.79
CA LEU A 190 -7.73 18.86 0.74
C LEU A 190 -8.53 17.66 0.18
N ILE A 191 -7.94 16.47 0.09
CA ILE A 191 -8.64 15.25 -0.39
C ILE A 191 -9.60 14.74 0.67
N VAL A 192 -9.21 14.72 1.95
CA VAL A 192 -10.08 14.34 3.06
C VAL A 192 -11.21 15.37 3.22
N GLU A 193 -10.93 16.67 3.15
CA GLU A 193 -11.97 17.72 3.17
C GLU A 193 -12.87 17.69 1.93
N SER A 194 -12.33 17.45 0.74
CA SER A 194 -13.09 17.31 -0.51
C SER A 194 -13.95 16.05 -0.52
N TRP A 195 -13.43 14.94 0.02
CA TRP A 195 -14.14 13.68 0.16
C TRP A 195 -15.25 13.77 1.22
N ILE A 196 -15.01 14.42 2.37
CA ILE A 196 -16.02 14.73 3.39
C ILE A 196 -17.09 15.70 2.85
N ARG A 197 -16.72 16.70 2.03
CA ARG A 197 -17.69 17.60 1.37
C ARG A 197 -18.55 16.90 0.33
N LYS A 198 -17.98 15.99 -0.46
CA LYS A 198 -18.71 15.23 -1.49
C LYS A 198 -19.59 14.10 -0.94
N SER A 199 -19.38 13.68 0.30
CA SER A 199 -20.18 12.64 0.98
C SER A 199 -21.32 13.20 1.85
N LYS A 200 -21.44 14.53 1.98
CA LYS A 200 -22.53 15.24 2.68
C LYS A 200 -23.61 15.82 1.76
N ILE A 201 -23.71 15.38 0.50
CA ILE A 201 -24.80 15.72 -0.44
C ILE A 201 -25.49 14.44 -0.89
#